data_AF-A0A2E7SUU4-F1
#
_entry.id   AF-A0A2E7SUU4-F1
#
_cell.length_a   1.000
_cell.length_b   1.000
_cell.length_c   1.000
_cell.angle_alpha   90.00
_cell.angle_beta   90.00
_cell.angle_gamma   90.00
#
_symmetry.space_group_name_H-M   'P 1'
#
loop_
_entity.id
_entity.type
_entity.pdbx_description
1 polymer ?
#
loop_
_entity_poly.entity_id
_entity_poly.type
_entity_poly.pdbx_seq_one_letter_code
_entity_poly.pdbx_strand_id
1 'polypeptide(L)'
;MIEIQKLFQLYFGKKYSNKQINDRFHIWRRSVDRDNETRFKIMMDGARSQMSDLSKQWKWVIIQAVLWLWISNNYELQTIINIMAFLSILTQFSFNLSAIIKDKKQLFSIYISRQILDLRNVSTMLWDTFEELQEDLSVSVEISEKNYAPDVEWPDITIELIGNRYDENLPYLRTVIGHDTSSLIHPAEFGLTCKNDRKVSTSTFTMLKLFAEHNPFLFKGHGSQKNSVEKRIQKLRDIFNTYFGQREVSPISQYQESVGWECYINIEDRTKTWKKLEHKHEADIIDMLDKWTFVTKQEDIPLPEKDAYSQKGWDW
;
A
#
# COMPACT_ATOMS: atom_id res chain seq x y z
N MET A 1 -13.24 -23.46 23.89
CA MET A 1 -14.07 -23.77 22.70
C MET A 1 -13.65 -22.95 21.46
N ILE A 2 -13.43 -21.64 21.60
CA ILE A 2 -12.98 -20.73 20.51
C ILE A 2 -11.63 -21.14 19.88
N GLU A 3 -10.67 -21.64 20.66
CA GLU A 3 -9.35 -22.04 20.12
C GLU A 3 -9.39 -23.31 19.28
N ILE A 4 -10.22 -24.29 19.63
CA ILE A 4 -10.36 -25.55 18.87
C ILE A 4 -11.05 -25.28 17.52
N GLN A 5 -12.08 -24.43 17.49
CA GLN A 5 -12.70 -23.98 16.23
C GLN A 5 -11.71 -23.25 15.33
N LYS A 6 -10.86 -22.37 15.90
CA LYS A 6 -9.78 -21.70 15.16
C LYS A 6 -8.78 -22.71 14.59
N LEU A 7 -8.42 -23.73 15.36
CA LEU A 7 -7.53 -24.82 14.94
C LEU A 7 -8.13 -25.64 13.79
N PHE A 8 -9.42 -25.96 13.88
CA PHE A 8 -10.15 -26.64 12.80
C PHE A 8 -10.21 -25.81 11.52
N GLN A 9 -10.47 -24.50 11.62
CA GLN A 9 -10.52 -23.61 10.46
C GLN A 9 -9.16 -23.47 9.75
N LEU A 10 -8.04 -23.64 10.44
CA LEU A 10 -6.70 -23.62 9.84
C LEU A 10 -6.39 -24.86 8.99
N TYR A 11 -7.03 -25.98 9.28
CA TYR A 11 -6.85 -27.24 8.54
C TYR A 11 -7.91 -27.47 7.48
N PHE A 12 -9.16 -27.18 7.82
CA PHE A 12 -10.32 -27.51 7.02
C PHE A 12 -10.95 -26.25 6.44
N GLY A 13 -11.22 -26.28 5.13
CA GLY A 13 -11.89 -25.21 4.40
C GLY A 13 -11.22 -24.89 3.07
N LYS A 14 -11.78 -23.90 2.36
CA LYS A 14 -11.33 -23.52 1.02
C LYS A 14 -9.93 -22.92 1.07
N LYS A 15 -9.04 -23.39 0.21
CA LYS A 15 -7.74 -22.74 -0.02
C LYS A 15 -7.92 -21.64 -1.08
N TYR A 16 -7.21 -20.54 -0.88
CA TYR A 16 -7.20 -19.39 -1.76
C TYR A 16 -5.80 -19.21 -2.33
N SER A 17 -5.70 -18.64 -3.52
CA SER A 17 -4.40 -18.18 -4.02
C SER A 17 -3.95 -16.93 -3.26
N ASN A 18 -2.65 -16.65 -3.25
CA ASN A 18 -2.12 -15.42 -2.66
C ASN A 18 -2.78 -14.17 -3.27
N LYS A 19 -3.02 -14.16 -4.59
CA LYS A 19 -3.78 -13.10 -5.28
C LYS A 19 -5.16 -12.87 -4.66
N GLN A 20 -5.95 -13.93 -4.50
CA GLN A 20 -7.28 -13.83 -3.88
C GLN A 20 -7.24 -13.33 -2.43
N ILE A 21 -6.22 -13.73 -1.67
CA ILE A 21 -6.02 -13.24 -0.30
C ILE A 21 -5.64 -11.75 -0.32
N ASN A 22 -4.78 -11.34 -1.26
CA ASN A 22 -4.37 -9.95 -1.40
C ASN A 22 -5.55 -9.05 -1.79
N ASP A 23 -6.35 -9.48 -2.77
CA ASP A 23 -7.53 -8.74 -3.22
C ASP A 23 -8.51 -8.52 -2.05
N ARG A 24 -8.74 -9.56 -1.24
CA ARG A 24 -9.58 -9.46 -0.04
C ARG A 24 -8.98 -8.54 1.01
N PHE A 25 -7.66 -8.58 1.20
CA PHE A 25 -6.95 -7.64 2.07
C PHE A 25 -7.13 -6.19 1.59
N HIS A 26 -6.95 -5.91 0.30
CA HIS A 26 -7.13 -4.58 -0.27
C HIS A 26 -8.58 -4.08 -0.15
N ILE A 27 -9.57 -4.95 -0.39
CA ILE A 27 -10.98 -4.62 -0.20
C ILE A 27 -11.27 -4.27 1.26
N TRP A 28 -10.78 -5.07 2.21
CA TRP A 28 -10.93 -4.77 3.64
C TRP A 28 -10.20 -3.48 4.04
N ARG A 29 -8.99 -3.24 3.52
CA ARG A 29 -8.22 -2.02 3.85
C ARG A 29 -8.98 -0.76 3.42
N ARG A 30 -9.69 -0.83 2.30
CA ARG A 30 -10.44 0.29 1.72
C ARG A 30 -11.88 0.38 2.22
N SER A 31 -12.36 -0.57 3.04
CA SER A 31 -13.71 -0.48 3.58
C SER A 31 -13.82 0.66 4.59
N VAL A 32 -14.96 1.35 4.58
CA VAL A 32 -15.29 2.40 5.54
C VAL A 32 -15.32 1.84 6.97
N ASP A 33 -15.83 0.62 7.11
CA ASP A 33 -15.83 -0.12 8.37
C ASP A 33 -14.83 -1.27 8.28
N ARG A 34 -13.68 -1.12 8.94
CA ARG A 34 -12.61 -2.12 8.98
C ARG A 34 -12.87 -3.11 10.09
N ASP A 35 -13.85 -3.98 9.87
CA ASP A 35 -14.33 -4.88 10.91
C ASP A 35 -13.29 -5.97 11.26
N ASN A 36 -13.21 -6.30 12.55
CA ASN A 36 -12.24 -7.27 13.07
C ASN A 36 -12.57 -8.71 12.67
N GLU A 37 -13.83 -9.03 12.40
CA GLU A 37 -14.27 -10.40 12.10
C GLU A 37 -13.85 -10.82 10.69
N THR A 38 -14.10 -9.97 9.70
CA THR A 38 -13.64 -10.11 8.32
C THR A 38 -12.12 -10.15 8.26
N ARG A 39 -11.42 -9.25 8.99
CA ARG A 39 -9.97 -9.31 9.12
C ARG A 39 -9.51 -10.69 9.57
N PHE A 40 -10.04 -11.15 10.70
CA PHE A 40 -9.65 -12.44 11.28
C PHE A 40 -9.94 -13.59 10.32
N LYS A 41 -11.08 -13.58 9.63
CA LYS A 41 -11.43 -14.58 8.62
C LYS A 41 -10.43 -14.60 7.47
N ILE A 42 -10.04 -13.43 6.94
CA ILE A 42 -9.03 -13.34 5.88
C ILE A 42 -7.68 -13.88 6.38
N MET A 43 -7.26 -13.51 7.60
CA MET A 43 -6.01 -14.00 8.18
C MET A 43 -5.99 -15.52 8.31
N MET A 44 -7.09 -16.12 8.77
CA MET A 44 -7.22 -17.57 8.93
C MET A 44 -7.24 -18.29 7.57
N ASP A 45 -7.98 -17.77 6.59
CA ASP A 45 -8.00 -18.27 5.23
C ASP A 45 -6.61 -18.18 4.57
N GLY A 46 -5.90 -17.07 4.81
CA GLY A 46 -4.55 -16.81 4.32
C GLY A 46 -3.53 -17.78 4.91
N ALA A 47 -3.53 -17.96 6.22
CA ALA A 47 -2.67 -18.94 6.91
C ALA A 47 -2.95 -20.37 6.43
N ARG A 48 -4.22 -20.79 6.36
CA ARG A 48 -4.58 -22.15 5.87
C ARG A 48 -4.01 -22.42 4.48
N SER A 49 -4.03 -21.40 3.62
CA SER A 49 -3.64 -21.50 2.21
C SER A 49 -2.14 -21.58 1.98
N GLN A 50 -1.32 -21.26 2.98
CA GLN A 50 0.15 -21.40 2.88
C GLN A 50 0.57 -22.87 2.81
N MET A 51 1.63 -23.11 2.05
CA MET A 51 2.24 -24.43 1.90
C MET A 51 3.42 -24.55 2.87
N SER A 52 3.28 -25.43 3.86
CA SER A 52 4.32 -25.73 4.83
C SER A 52 5.10 -26.95 4.37
N ASP A 53 6.43 -26.90 4.38
CA ASP A 53 7.28 -28.06 4.09
C ASP A 53 7.14 -29.16 5.15
N LEU A 54 6.80 -28.79 6.39
CA LEU A 54 6.51 -29.72 7.48
C LEU A 54 5.29 -30.59 7.19
N SER A 55 4.41 -30.19 6.26
CA SER A 55 3.29 -31.02 5.81
C SER A 55 3.74 -32.36 5.20
N LYS A 56 4.98 -32.46 4.72
CA LYS A 56 5.56 -33.72 4.24
C LYS A 56 5.73 -34.75 5.37
N GLN A 57 6.02 -34.30 6.59
CA GLN A 57 6.16 -35.17 7.78
C GLN A 57 4.83 -35.83 8.17
N TRP A 58 3.70 -35.19 7.83
CA TRP A 58 2.36 -35.73 8.07
C TRP A 58 2.14 -37.09 7.40
N LYS A 59 2.69 -37.29 6.19
CA LYS A 59 2.58 -38.56 5.46
C LYS A 59 3.18 -39.71 6.26
N TRP A 60 4.31 -39.49 6.92
CA TRP A 60 4.98 -40.51 7.73
C TRP A 60 4.18 -40.86 8.98
N VAL A 61 3.56 -39.88 9.66
CA VAL A 61 2.69 -40.15 10.81
C VAL A 61 1.48 -40.98 10.42
N ILE A 62 0.86 -40.70 9.26
CA ILE A 62 -0.26 -41.50 8.75
C ILE A 62 0.19 -42.94 8.47
N ILE A 63 1.34 -43.13 7.81
CA ILE A 63 1.89 -44.46 7.53
C ILE A 63 2.13 -45.23 8.84
N GLN A 64 2.71 -44.58 9.87
CA GLN A 64 2.90 -45.18 11.18
C GLN A 64 1.58 -45.57 11.84
N ALA A 65 0.55 -44.71 11.77
CA ALA A 65 -0.78 -45.00 12.30
C ALA A 65 -1.44 -46.19 11.61
N VAL A 66 -1.36 -46.27 10.28
CA VAL A 66 -1.91 -47.39 9.49
C VAL A 66 -1.16 -48.69 9.78
N LEU A 67 0.17 -48.66 9.86
CA LEU A 67 0.99 -49.82 10.23
C LEU A 67 0.65 -50.30 11.64
N TRP A 68 0.52 -49.38 12.59
CA TRP A 68 0.14 -49.73 13.96
C TRP A 68 -1.25 -50.37 14.02
N LEU A 69 -2.25 -49.82 13.33
CA LEU A 69 -3.59 -50.41 13.24
C LEU A 69 -3.55 -51.81 12.63
N TRP A 70 -2.77 -52.00 11.56
CA TRP A 70 -2.61 -53.30 10.90
C TRP A 70 -1.95 -54.33 11.82
N ILE A 71 -0.87 -53.94 12.52
CA ILE A 71 -0.18 -54.83 13.47
C ILE A 71 -1.09 -55.15 14.66
N SER A 72 -1.77 -54.15 15.23
CA SER A 72 -2.66 -54.32 16.39
C SER A 72 -3.86 -55.21 16.08
N ASN A 73 -4.30 -55.29 14.82
CA ASN A 73 -5.43 -56.13 14.43
C ASN A 73 -5.03 -57.57 14.07
N ASN A 74 -3.81 -57.76 13.55
CA ASN A 74 -3.35 -59.07 13.06
C ASN A 74 -2.51 -59.86 14.08
N TYR A 75 -1.99 -59.20 15.11
CA TYR A 75 -1.14 -59.82 16.12
C TYR A 75 -1.66 -59.55 17.52
N GLU A 76 -1.60 -60.54 18.40
CA GLU A 76 -1.89 -60.40 19.83
C GLU A 76 -0.76 -59.64 20.53
N LEU A 77 -0.76 -58.32 20.39
CA LEU A 77 0.15 -57.44 21.12
C LEU A 77 -0.25 -57.38 22.61
N GLN A 78 0.75 -57.36 23.51
CA GLN A 78 0.50 -57.03 24.91
C GLN A 78 -0.16 -55.66 25.04
N THR A 79 -1.17 -55.54 25.90
CA THR A 79 -1.97 -54.32 26.10
C THR A 79 -1.10 -53.09 26.37
N ILE A 80 -0.05 -53.24 27.19
CA ILE A 80 0.86 -52.14 27.55
C ILE A 80 1.61 -51.62 26.30
N ILE A 81 2.11 -52.53 25.44
CA ILE A 81 2.81 -52.18 24.19
C ILE A 81 1.85 -51.44 23.25
N ASN A 82 0.60 -51.93 23.15
CA ASN A 82 -0.39 -51.32 22.28
C ASN A 82 -0.76 -49.89 22.71
N ILE A 83 -0.93 -49.66 24.03
CA ILE A 83 -1.19 -48.34 24.61
C ILE A 83 0.00 -47.41 24.38
N MET A 84 1.23 -47.87 24.60
CA MET A 84 2.44 -47.05 24.38
C MET A 84 2.58 -46.63 22.91
N ALA A 85 2.34 -47.55 21.97
CA ALA A 85 2.39 -47.26 20.54
C ALA A 85 1.32 -46.21 20.15
N PHE A 86 0.09 -46.36 20.63
CA PHE A 86 -0.97 -45.38 20.43
C PHE A 86 -0.59 -43.99 20.97
N LEU A 87 -0.09 -43.91 22.20
CA LEU A 87 0.31 -42.64 22.82
C LEU A 87 1.46 -41.98 22.05
N SER A 88 2.44 -42.76 21.57
CA SER A 88 3.54 -42.24 20.75
C SER A 88 3.02 -41.63 19.45
N ILE A 89 2.14 -42.34 18.73
CA ILE A 89 1.56 -41.87 17.47
C ILE A 89 0.70 -40.62 17.71
N LEU A 90 -0.12 -40.60 18.77
CA LEU A 90 -0.96 -39.46 19.12
C LEU A 90 -0.13 -38.21 19.48
N THR A 91 0.98 -38.41 20.20
CA THR A 91 1.90 -37.33 20.56
C THR A 91 2.58 -36.76 19.31
N GLN A 92 3.10 -37.63 18.45
CA GLN A 92 3.76 -37.23 17.20
C GLN A 92 2.77 -36.54 16.24
N PHE A 93 1.53 -37.03 16.18
CA PHE A 93 0.43 -36.40 15.44
C PHE A 93 0.16 -34.98 15.96
N SER A 94 0.00 -34.82 17.27
CA SER A 94 -0.30 -33.52 17.90
C SER A 94 0.84 -32.52 17.70
N PHE A 95 2.09 -32.97 17.86
CA PHE A 95 3.27 -32.13 17.66
C PHE A 95 3.39 -31.65 16.20
N ASN A 96 3.29 -32.56 15.23
CA ASN A 96 3.35 -32.20 13.81
C ASN A 96 2.19 -31.28 13.42
N LEU A 97 0.99 -31.53 13.94
CA LEU A 97 -0.18 -30.69 13.68
C LEU A 97 0.08 -29.25 14.14
N SER A 98 0.63 -29.09 15.34
CA SER A 98 0.97 -27.79 15.94
C SER A 98 2.09 -27.09 15.16
N ALA A 99 3.14 -27.83 14.80
CA ALA A 99 4.28 -27.31 14.04
C ALA A 99 3.85 -26.77 12.66
N ILE A 100 3.03 -27.51 11.92
CA ILE A 100 2.48 -27.07 10.63
C ILE A 100 1.61 -25.82 10.78
N ILE A 101 0.79 -25.73 11.84
CA ILE A 101 -0.02 -24.51 12.08
C ILE A 101 0.88 -23.31 12.32
N LYS A 102 1.89 -23.46 13.18
CA LYS A 102 2.81 -22.39 13.52
C LYS A 102 3.54 -21.90 12.27
N ASP A 103 4.07 -22.83 11.48
CA ASP A 103 4.77 -22.54 10.24
C ASP A 103 3.88 -21.83 9.22
N LYS A 104 2.66 -22.32 8.98
CA LYS A 104 1.69 -21.67 8.09
C LYS A 104 1.31 -20.26 8.51
N LYS A 105 1.10 -20.05 9.82
CA LYS A 105 0.83 -18.72 10.38
C LYS A 105 2.02 -17.77 10.19
N GLN A 106 3.24 -18.28 10.36
CA GLN A 106 4.47 -17.51 10.14
C GLN A 106 4.63 -17.14 8.66
N LEU A 107 4.50 -18.10 7.74
CA LEU A 107 4.55 -17.86 6.30
C LEU A 107 3.53 -16.82 5.85
N PHE A 108 2.29 -16.90 6.36
CA PHE A 108 1.27 -15.89 6.05
C PHE A 108 1.63 -14.52 6.65
N SER A 109 2.14 -14.48 7.89
CA SER A 109 2.55 -13.22 8.53
C SER A 109 3.66 -12.54 7.73
N ILE A 110 4.64 -13.30 7.22
CA ILE A 110 5.69 -12.78 6.34
C ILE A 110 5.08 -12.25 5.04
N TYR A 111 4.20 -13.04 4.41
CA TYR A 111 3.53 -12.65 3.17
C TYR A 111 2.75 -11.34 3.32
N ILE A 112 1.86 -11.25 4.31
CA ILE A 112 1.00 -10.07 4.50
C ILE A 112 1.80 -8.86 4.98
N SER A 113 2.85 -9.06 5.80
CA SER A 113 3.73 -7.97 6.21
C SER A 113 4.41 -7.31 5.02
N ARG A 114 4.85 -8.11 4.03
CA ARG A 114 5.41 -7.56 2.78
C ARG A 114 4.37 -6.73 2.03
N GLN A 115 3.14 -7.24 1.87
CA GLN A 115 2.06 -6.50 1.22
C GLN A 115 1.73 -5.18 1.94
N ILE A 116 1.72 -5.18 3.27
CA ILE A 116 1.50 -3.99 4.09
C ILE A 116 2.66 -3.00 3.96
N LEU A 117 3.91 -3.48 3.97
CA LEU A 117 5.10 -2.64 3.82
C LEU A 117 5.20 -2.01 2.43
N ASP A 118 4.73 -2.70 1.38
CA ASP A 118 4.68 -2.14 0.02
C ASP A 118 3.78 -0.90 -0.08
N LEU A 119 2.84 -0.73 0.87
CA LEU A 119 2.01 0.48 0.97
C LEU A 119 2.84 1.72 1.34
N ARG A 120 4.01 1.59 2.01
CA ARG A 120 4.88 2.72 2.38
C ARG A 120 5.37 3.54 1.18
N ASN A 121 5.34 2.95 0.00
CA ASN A 121 5.78 3.62 -1.20
C ASN A 121 4.88 4.83 -1.52
N VAL A 122 5.50 6.00 -1.72
CA VAL A 122 4.83 7.25 -2.11
C VAL A 122 3.95 7.06 -3.35
N SER A 123 4.34 6.18 -4.27
CA SER A 123 3.52 5.87 -5.46
C SER A 123 2.19 5.21 -5.12
N THR A 124 2.18 4.31 -4.13
CA THR A 124 0.97 3.63 -3.65
C THR A 124 0.06 4.62 -2.93
N MET A 125 0.64 5.44 -2.06
CA MET A 125 -0.06 6.50 -1.35
C MET A 125 -0.69 7.51 -2.32
N LEU A 126 0.07 7.97 -3.32
CA LEU A 126 -0.44 8.84 -4.39
C LEU A 126 -1.63 8.19 -5.12
N TRP A 127 -1.51 6.90 -5.44
CA TRP A 127 -2.58 6.18 -6.13
C TRP A 127 -3.85 6.07 -5.27
N ASP A 128 -3.72 5.76 -3.98
CA ASP A 128 -4.86 5.75 -3.06
C ASP A 128 -5.52 7.13 -2.96
N THR A 129 -4.72 8.21 -2.88
CA THR A 129 -5.30 9.57 -2.87
C THR A 129 -6.05 9.91 -4.15
N PHE A 130 -5.62 9.41 -5.31
CA PHE A 130 -6.33 9.63 -6.57
C PHE A 130 -7.65 8.88 -6.66
N GLU A 131 -7.72 7.67 -6.12
CA GLU A 131 -8.96 6.90 -6.11
C GLU A 131 -10.03 7.50 -5.18
N GLU A 132 -9.62 8.20 -4.12
CA GLU A 132 -10.53 8.93 -3.23
C GLU A 132 -11.08 10.22 -3.85
N LEU A 133 -10.38 10.79 -4.84
CA LEU A 133 -10.82 11.99 -5.55
C LEU A 133 -11.86 11.62 -6.61
N GLN A 134 -13.01 12.32 -6.61
CA GLN A 134 -14.00 12.19 -7.68
C GLN A 134 -13.33 12.50 -9.03
N GLU A 135 -13.58 11.66 -10.04
CA GLU A 135 -12.96 11.77 -11.36
C GLU A 135 -13.01 13.21 -11.90
N ASP A 136 -11.84 13.72 -12.29
CA ASP A 136 -11.66 15.03 -12.92
C ASP A 136 -12.59 15.14 -14.14
N LEU A 137 -13.77 15.73 -13.98
CA LEU A 137 -14.53 16.27 -15.09
C LEU A 137 -13.72 17.44 -15.66
N SER A 138 -12.98 17.11 -16.71
CA SER A 138 -12.11 17.94 -17.51
C SER A 138 -12.85 19.17 -18.04
N VAL A 139 -12.90 20.24 -17.27
CA VAL A 139 -13.15 21.57 -17.80
C VAL A 139 -12.23 22.52 -17.03
N SER A 140 -11.15 22.92 -17.70
CA SER A 140 -10.25 23.97 -17.26
C SER A 140 -11.07 25.18 -16.84
N VAL A 141 -10.91 25.61 -15.59
CA VAL A 141 -11.28 26.97 -15.19
C VAL A 141 -10.35 27.89 -15.99
N GLU A 142 -10.89 28.91 -16.65
CA GLU A 142 -10.06 29.92 -17.33
C GLU A 142 -9.07 30.51 -16.31
N ILE A 143 -7.79 30.20 -16.51
CA ILE A 143 -6.70 30.67 -15.66
C ILE A 143 -6.40 32.09 -16.10
N SER A 144 -6.53 33.05 -15.20
CA SER A 144 -6.18 34.45 -15.52
C SER A 144 -4.66 34.61 -15.58
N GLU A 145 -4.15 35.21 -16.66
CA GLU A 145 -2.73 35.57 -16.86
C GLU A 145 -2.30 36.71 -15.91
N LYS A 146 -2.25 36.46 -14.60
CA LYS A 146 -1.95 37.50 -13.59
C LYS A 146 -0.46 37.68 -13.29
N ASN A 147 0.36 36.63 -13.45
CA ASN A 147 1.80 36.64 -13.14
C ASN A 147 2.63 36.14 -14.34
N TYR A 148 2.28 36.60 -15.54
CA TYR A 148 2.95 36.22 -16.78
C TYR A 148 4.37 36.77 -16.82
N ALA A 149 5.37 35.90 -16.73
CA ALA A 149 6.78 36.28 -16.64
C ALA A 149 7.66 35.30 -17.43
N PRO A 150 7.57 35.26 -18.77
CA PRO A 150 8.26 34.28 -19.61
C PRO A 150 9.78 34.40 -19.57
N ASP A 151 10.30 35.58 -19.22
CA ASP A 151 11.74 35.89 -19.21
C ASP A 151 12.48 35.38 -17.96
N VAL A 152 11.76 34.91 -16.94
CA VAL A 152 12.33 34.42 -15.67
C VAL A 152 12.60 32.91 -15.76
N GLU A 153 13.70 32.38 -15.25
CA GLU A 153 13.91 30.92 -15.29
C GLU A 153 12.96 30.18 -14.34
N TRP A 154 12.59 28.93 -14.65
CA TRP A 154 11.69 28.14 -13.79
C TRP A 154 12.15 28.06 -12.32
N PRO A 155 13.44 27.86 -12.00
CA PRO A 155 13.93 27.79 -10.62
C PRO A 155 13.82 29.10 -9.83
N ASP A 156 13.62 30.24 -10.50
CA ASP A 156 13.46 31.54 -9.85
C ASP A 156 12.00 31.83 -9.46
N ILE A 157 11.08 30.93 -9.84
CA ILE A 157 9.66 30.99 -9.46
C ILE A 157 9.43 30.10 -8.25
N THR A 158 8.83 30.66 -7.21
CA THR A 158 8.40 29.93 -6.03
C THR A 158 6.89 30.01 -5.85
N ILE A 159 6.24 28.87 -5.65
CA ILE A 159 4.83 28.77 -5.27
C ILE A 159 4.78 28.34 -3.80
N GLU A 160 4.26 29.22 -2.94
CA GLU A 160 4.07 28.92 -1.53
C GLU A 160 2.61 28.52 -1.25
N LEU A 161 2.43 27.38 -0.58
CA LEU A 161 1.13 26.94 -0.06
C LEU A 161 0.96 27.49 1.37
N ILE A 162 0.04 28.42 1.55
CA ILE A 162 -0.18 29.14 2.81
C ILE A 162 -1.51 28.70 3.42
N GLY A 163 -1.49 28.43 4.73
CA GLY A 163 -2.66 27.95 5.47
C GLY A 163 -3.89 28.81 5.27
N ASN A 164 -5.00 28.17 4.88
CA ASN A 164 -6.31 28.78 4.85
C ASN A 164 -7.03 28.47 6.17
N ARG A 165 -7.43 29.52 6.90
CA ARG A 165 -8.07 29.39 8.22
C ARG A 165 -9.42 28.70 8.18
N TYR A 166 -10.09 28.68 7.03
CA TYR A 166 -11.42 28.13 6.87
C TYR A 166 -11.44 26.74 6.23
N ASP A 167 -10.34 26.33 5.60
CA ASP A 167 -10.21 25.03 4.92
C ASP A 167 -8.75 24.57 4.89
N GLU A 168 -8.39 23.59 5.72
CA GLU A 168 -7.02 23.04 5.77
C GLU A 168 -6.62 22.32 4.47
N ASN A 169 -7.58 21.82 3.69
CA ASN A 169 -7.31 21.05 2.48
C ASN A 169 -7.04 21.95 1.27
N LEU A 170 -7.50 23.21 1.32
CA LEU A 170 -7.34 24.22 0.27
C LEU A 170 -6.52 25.43 0.75
N PRO A 171 -5.18 25.26 0.91
CA PRO A 171 -4.33 26.38 1.23
C PRO A 171 -4.33 27.42 0.12
N TYR A 172 -4.19 28.70 0.50
CA TYR A 172 -3.97 29.78 -0.45
C TYR A 172 -2.62 29.62 -1.13
N LEU A 173 -2.52 30.15 -2.34
CA LEU A 173 -1.29 30.16 -3.14
C LEU A 173 -0.71 31.57 -3.14
N ARG A 174 0.60 31.67 -2.97
CA ARG A 174 1.37 32.89 -3.22
C ARG A 174 2.51 32.57 -4.17
N THR A 175 2.66 33.37 -5.20
CA THR A 175 3.80 33.29 -6.11
C THR A 175 4.85 34.30 -5.68
N VAL A 176 6.11 33.89 -5.66
CA VAL A 176 7.28 34.76 -5.55
C VAL A 176 8.10 34.60 -6.83
N ILE A 177 8.36 35.71 -7.53
CA ILE A 177 9.18 35.74 -8.74
C ILE A 177 10.29 36.76 -8.49
N GLY A 178 11.52 36.29 -8.27
CA GLY A 178 12.62 37.16 -7.84
C GLY A 178 12.29 37.89 -6.52
N HIS A 179 12.05 39.21 -6.59
CA HIS A 179 11.67 40.03 -5.43
C HIS A 179 10.17 40.35 -5.35
N ASP A 180 9.39 40.00 -6.39
CA ASP A 180 7.98 40.32 -6.47
C ASP A 180 7.13 39.21 -5.86
N THR A 181 6.31 39.57 -4.86
CA THR A 181 5.41 38.65 -4.18
C THR A 181 3.96 38.96 -4.54
N SER A 182 3.23 37.97 -5.05
CA SER A 182 1.82 38.11 -5.35
C SER A 182 0.96 38.20 -4.09
N SER A 183 -0.28 38.69 -4.23
CA SER A 183 -1.31 38.51 -3.21
C SER A 183 -1.63 37.02 -2.99
N LEU A 184 -2.29 36.70 -1.88
CA LEU A 184 -2.85 35.37 -1.64
C LEU A 184 -3.98 35.09 -2.64
N ILE A 185 -3.91 33.93 -3.29
CA ILE A 185 -4.83 33.52 -4.35
C ILE A 185 -5.50 32.21 -3.94
N HIS A 186 -6.81 32.10 -4.20
CA HIS A 186 -7.52 30.86 -3.96
C HIS A 186 -7.13 29.79 -5.01
N PRO A 187 -6.96 28.50 -4.66
CA PRO A 187 -6.59 27.45 -5.64
C PRO A 187 -7.50 27.35 -6.87
N ALA A 188 -8.76 27.76 -6.73
CA ALA A 188 -9.72 27.82 -7.84
C ALA A 188 -9.25 28.74 -8.98
N GLU A 189 -8.52 29.82 -8.69
CA GLU A 189 -7.99 30.74 -9.72
C GLU A 189 -6.83 30.12 -10.53
N PHE A 190 -6.20 29.06 -10.01
CA PHE A 190 -5.19 28.25 -10.71
C PHE A 190 -5.79 27.01 -11.40
N GLY A 191 -7.12 26.84 -11.36
CA GLY A 191 -7.75 25.62 -11.87
C GLY A 191 -7.45 24.37 -11.03
N LEU A 192 -7.08 24.54 -9.76
CA LEU A 192 -6.70 23.46 -8.85
C LEU A 192 -7.87 22.92 -8.00
N THR A 193 -9.07 23.46 -8.18
CA THR A 193 -10.31 22.96 -7.56
C THR A 193 -11.32 22.52 -8.63
N CYS A 194 -12.23 21.61 -8.25
CA CYS A 194 -13.29 21.16 -9.14
C CYS A 194 -14.18 22.32 -9.59
N LYS A 195 -14.56 22.33 -10.88
CA LYS A 195 -15.41 23.38 -11.46
C LYS A 195 -16.78 23.46 -10.78
N ASN A 196 -17.35 22.31 -10.44
CA ASN A 196 -18.67 22.19 -9.84
C ASN A 196 -18.67 22.42 -8.32
N ASP A 197 -17.52 22.31 -7.66
CA ASP A 197 -17.36 22.59 -6.24
C ASP A 197 -15.95 23.13 -5.94
N ARG A 198 -15.88 24.43 -5.66
CA ARG A 198 -14.63 25.13 -5.32
C ARG A 198 -14.01 24.68 -4.00
N LYS A 199 -14.72 23.86 -3.20
CA LYS A 199 -14.22 23.27 -1.96
C LYS A 199 -13.51 21.93 -2.16
N VAL A 200 -13.58 21.36 -3.37
CA VAL A 200 -12.97 20.07 -3.68
C VAL A 200 -11.69 20.27 -4.48
N SER A 201 -10.57 19.74 -3.99
CA SER A 201 -9.29 19.78 -4.69
C SER A 201 -9.25 18.83 -5.89
N THR A 202 -8.53 19.21 -6.93
CA THR A 202 -8.27 18.36 -8.10
C THR A 202 -7.09 17.42 -7.87
N SER A 203 -7.00 16.37 -8.68
CA SER A 203 -5.83 15.49 -8.68
C SER A 203 -4.52 16.22 -9.08
N THR A 204 -4.64 17.30 -9.86
CA THR A 204 -3.53 18.19 -10.20
C THR A 204 -3.00 18.94 -8.98
N PHE A 205 -3.88 19.35 -8.05
CA PHE A 205 -3.45 19.98 -6.81
C PHE A 205 -2.70 19.01 -5.90
N THR A 206 -3.13 17.75 -5.87
CA THR A 206 -2.42 16.68 -5.19
C THR A 206 -1.01 16.50 -5.77
N MET A 207 -0.84 16.57 -7.09
CA MET A 207 0.50 16.54 -7.72
C MET A 207 1.37 17.73 -7.30
N LEU A 208 0.81 18.95 -7.24
CA LEU A 208 1.54 20.12 -6.76
C LEU A 208 2.04 19.92 -5.32
N LYS A 209 1.17 19.43 -4.43
CA LYS A 209 1.54 19.13 -3.02
C LYS A 209 2.59 18.02 -2.94
N LEU A 210 2.52 17.01 -3.81
CA LEU A 210 3.52 15.95 -3.88
C LEU A 210 4.90 16.52 -4.25
N PHE A 211 4.99 17.36 -5.28
CA PHE A 211 6.27 17.98 -5.67
C PHE A 211 6.83 18.93 -4.60
N ALA A 212 6.00 19.43 -3.69
CA ALA A 212 6.47 20.23 -2.55
C ALA A 212 7.30 19.42 -1.55
N GLU A 213 7.01 18.13 -1.36
CA GLU A 213 7.73 17.25 -0.42
C GLU A 213 8.68 16.27 -1.13
N HIS A 214 8.32 15.81 -2.34
CA HIS A 214 9.05 14.83 -3.14
C HIS A 214 9.38 15.38 -4.53
N ASN A 215 10.51 16.06 -4.64
CA ASN A 215 11.07 16.49 -5.92
C ASN A 215 12.58 16.17 -5.94
N PRO A 216 13.07 15.33 -6.87
CA PRO A 216 12.32 14.62 -7.91
C PRO A 216 11.38 13.54 -7.36
N PHE A 217 10.29 13.26 -8.07
CA PHE A 217 9.32 12.22 -7.74
C PHE A 217 9.54 10.97 -8.59
N LEU A 218 9.82 9.83 -7.94
CA LEU A 218 9.94 8.52 -8.60
C LEU A 218 8.65 7.72 -8.48
N PHE A 219 8.11 7.25 -9.60
CA PHE A 219 6.88 6.46 -9.61
C PHE A 219 7.14 4.97 -9.87
N LYS A 220 6.68 4.12 -8.94
CA LYS A 220 6.70 2.66 -9.07
C LYS A 220 5.26 2.17 -9.12
N GLY A 221 4.84 1.68 -10.29
CA GLY A 221 3.50 1.16 -10.52
C GLY A 221 3.36 0.59 -11.92
N HIS A 222 2.16 0.08 -12.24
CA HIS A 222 1.88 -0.47 -13.56
C HIS A 222 1.89 0.64 -14.63
N GLY A 223 2.17 0.29 -15.89
CA GLY A 223 2.24 1.26 -17.00
C GLY A 223 0.96 2.09 -17.18
N SER A 224 -0.21 1.48 -16.93
CA SER A 224 -1.50 2.19 -16.95
C SER A 224 -1.62 3.26 -15.86
N GLN A 225 -1.13 2.99 -14.64
CA GLN A 225 -1.10 3.96 -13.55
C GLN A 225 -0.11 5.09 -13.87
N LYS A 226 1.06 4.75 -14.39
CA LYS A 226 2.07 5.72 -14.83
C LYS A 226 1.51 6.67 -15.89
N ASN A 227 0.78 6.14 -16.89
CA ASN A 227 0.12 6.95 -17.91
C ASN A 227 -0.96 7.88 -17.32
N SER A 228 -1.65 7.43 -16.27
CA SER A 228 -2.65 8.24 -15.55
C SER A 228 -1.99 9.39 -14.77
N VAL A 229 -0.82 9.16 -14.18
CA VAL A 229 0.01 10.18 -13.53
C VAL A 229 0.55 11.18 -14.56
N GLU A 230 1.09 10.72 -15.69
CA GLU A 230 1.58 11.58 -16.77
C GLU A 230 0.51 12.56 -17.25
N LYS A 231 -0.74 12.12 -17.43
CA LYS A 231 -1.85 13.01 -17.81
C LYS A 231 -2.09 14.14 -16.80
N ARG A 232 -1.92 13.86 -15.50
CA ARG A 232 -2.08 14.87 -14.43
C ARG A 232 -0.91 15.83 -14.38
N ILE A 233 0.29 15.31 -14.61
CA ILE A 233 1.51 16.12 -14.74
C ILE A 233 1.40 17.03 -15.96
N GLN A 234 0.87 16.54 -17.08
CA GLN A 234 0.65 17.37 -18.26
C GLN A 234 -0.31 18.52 -17.96
N LYS A 235 -1.44 18.26 -17.26
CA LYS A 235 -2.32 19.34 -16.79
C LYS A 235 -1.59 20.36 -15.92
N LEU A 236 -0.72 19.90 -15.00
CA LEU A 236 0.06 20.80 -14.15
C LEU A 236 1.06 21.65 -14.96
N ARG A 237 1.72 21.05 -15.95
CA ARG A 237 2.58 21.78 -16.91
C ARG A 237 1.80 22.85 -17.65
N ASP A 238 0.61 22.52 -18.14
CA ASP A 238 -0.24 23.45 -18.89
C ASP A 238 -0.67 24.62 -18.00
N ILE A 239 -1.01 24.38 -16.73
CA ILE A 239 -1.31 25.43 -15.73
C ILE A 239 -0.10 26.35 -15.56
N PHE A 240 1.10 25.80 -15.35
CA PHE A 240 2.31 26.59 -15.16
C PHE A 240 2.66 27.42 -16.40
N ASN A 241 2.60 26.83 -17.60
CA ASN A 241 2.86 27.56 -18.85
C ASN A 241 1.83 28.68 -19.08
N THR A 242 0.55 28.44 -18.76
CA THR A 242 -0.49 29.46 -18.91
C THR A 242 -0.27 30.61 -17.92
N TYR A 243 0.07 30.29 -16.67
CA TYR A 243 0.15 31.29 -15.61
C TYR A 243 1.45 32.09 -15.59
N PHE A 244 2.58 31.45 -15.91
CA PHE A 244 3.92 32.05 -15.88
C PHE A 244 4.54 32.31 -17.26
N GLY A 245 3.85 31.92 -18.34
CA GLY A 245 4.36 31.98 -19.70
C GLY A 245 5.09 30.71 -20.14
N GLN A 246 5.00 30.41 -21.43
CA GLN A 246 5.65 29.25 -22.05
C GLN A 246 7.14 29.53 -22.28
N ARG A 247 7.98 28.50 -22.09
CA ARG A 247 9.44 28.52 -22.33
C ARG A 247 9.87 27.36 -23.22
N GLU A 248 11.12 27.38 -23.67
CA GLU A 248 11.71 26.26 -24.43
C GLU A 248 11.79 24.98 -23.59
N VAL A 249 12.18 25.11 -22.33
CA VAL A 249 12.22 24.00 -21.37
C VAL A 249 10.87 23.89 -20.66
N SER A 250 10.35 22.67 -20.50
CA SER A 250 9.11 22.42 -19.77
C SER A 250 9.30 22.61 -18.26
N PRO A 251 8.32 23.16 -17.51
CA PRO A 251 8.45 23.36 -16.06
C PRO A 251 8.53 22.06 -15.27
N ILE A 252 8.13 20.93 -15.86
CA ILE A 252 8.27 19.60 -15.29
C ILE A 252 8.82 18.67 -16.36
N SER A 253 9.96 18.03 -16.14
CA SER A 253 10.59 17.11 -17.09
C SER A 253 10.57 15.67 -16.58
N GLN A 254 10.98 14.73 -17.44
CA GLN A 254 11.19 13.34 -17.01
C GLN A 254 12.54 13.22 -16.29
N TYR A 255 12.53 12.53 -15.15
CA TYR A 255 13.72 12.24 -14.36
C TYR A 255 14.21 10.82 -14.64
N GLN A 256 15.54 10.65 -14.83
CA GLN A 256 16.25 9.38 -15.04
C GLN A 256 15.54 8.40 -15.98
N GLU A 257 15.72 8.55 -17.30
CA GLU A 257 15.23 7.59 -18.31
C GLU A 257 13.74 7.20 -18.15
N SER A 258 12.90 8.18 -17.78
CA SER A 258 11.44 8.02 -17.62
C SER A 258 10.98 7.32 -16.33
N VAL A 259 11.81 7.16 -15.29
CA VAL A 259 11.38 6.50 -14.03
C VAL A 259 10.58 7.46 -13.12
N GLY A 260 10.70 8.76 -13.35
CA GLY A 260 9.98 9.77 -12.56
C GLY A 260 9.88 11.12 -13.25
N TRP A 261 9.60 12.14 -12.45
CA TRP A 261 9.45 13.53 -12.89
C TRP A 261 10.15 14.49 -11.93
N GLU A 262 10.66 15.57 -12.48
CA GLU A 262 11.30 16.65 -11.73
C GLU A 262 10.60 17.97 -12.08
N CYS A 263 10.21 18.73 -11.05
CA CYS A 263 9.62 20.05 -11.19
C CYS A 263 10.71 21.12 -11.00
N TYR A 264 10.87 22.01 -11.95
CA TYR A 264 11.86 23.09 -11.87
C TYR A 264 11.36 24.33 -11.13
N ILE A 265 10.05 24.46 -10.93
CA ILE A 265 9.47 25.49 -10.08
C ILE A 265 9.61 25.06 -8.62
N ASN A 266 10.06 25.97 -7.76
CA ASN A 266 10.13 25.71 -6.32
C ASN A 266 8.73 25.72 -5.72
N ILE A 267 8.36 24.68 -4.97
CA ILE A 267 7.05 24.60 -4.31
C ILE A 267 7.30 24.45 -2.81
N GLU A 268 6.89 25.46 -2.03
CA GLU A 268 7.00 25.45 -0.58
C GLU A 268 5.65 25.14 0.08
N ASP A 269 5.47 23.95 0.64
CA ASP A 269 4.28 23.66 1.45
C ASP A 269 4.43 24.12 2.90
N ARG A 270 3.92 25.32 3.22
CA ARG A 270 3.91 25.83 4.61
C ARG A 270 2.78 25.23 5.46
N THR A 271 1.86 24.48 4.85
CA THR A 271 0.77 23.80 5.56
C THR A 271 1.11 22.41 6.03
N LYS A 272 2.15 21.79 5.44
CA LYS A 272 2.60 20.43 5.73
C LYS A 272 1.48 19.40 5.56
N THR A 273 0.56 19.64 4.63
CA THR A 273 -0.63 18.79 4.46
C THR A 273 -0.25 17.41 3.93
N TRP A 274 0.68 17.36 2.97
CA TRP A 274 1.23 16.09 2.48
C TRP A 274 1.93 15.30 3.59
N LYS A 275 2.79 15.97 4.36
CA LYS A 275 3.52 15.38 5.48
C LYS A 275 2.60 14.84 6.59
N LYS A 276 1.49 15.53 6.88
CA LYS A 276 0.44 15.01 7.80
C LYS A 276 -0.19 13.74 7.24
N LEU A 277 -0.47 13.70 5.94
CA LEU A 277 -1.04 12.54 5.26
C LEU A 277 -0.09 11.35 5.31
N GLU A 278 1.21 11.56 5.05
CA GLU A 278 2.24 10.52 5.19
C GLU A 278 2.31 9.96 6.60
N HIS A 279 2.26 10.85 7.61
CA HIS A 279 2.29 10.42 9.00
C HIS A 279 1.07 9.57 9.38
N LYS A 280 -0.13 9.98 8.92
CA LYS A 280 -1.36 9.19 9.10
C LYS A 280 -1.25 7.83 8.40
N HIS A 281 -0.73 7.81 7.19
CA HIS A 281 -0.56 6.59 6.40
C HIS A 281 0.45 5.63 7.05
N GLU A 282 1.57 6.15 7.56
CA GLU A 282 2.57 5.36 8.28
C GLU A 282 2.01 4.81 9.60
N ALA A 283 1.22 5.59 10.34
CA ALA A 283 0.53 5.11 11.53
C ALA A 283 -0.45 3.97 11.20
N ASP A 284 -1.20 4.08 10.09
CA ASP A 284 -2.10 3.03 9.61
C ASP A 284 -1.34 1.74 9.25
N ILE A 285 -0.18 1.88 8.61
CA ILE A 285 0.70 0.74 8.29
C ILE A 285 1.20 0.05 9.56
N ILE A 286 1.65 0.81 10.56
CA ILE A 286 2.12 0.26 11.84
C ILE A 286 0.99 -0.51 12.54
N ASP A 287 -0.22 0.08 12.58
CA ASP A 287 -1.41 -0.57 13.14
C ASP A 287 -1.78 -1.85 12.39
N MET A 288 -1.69 -1.84 11.06
CA MET A 288 -1.92 -3.02 10.24
C MET A 288 -0.89 -4.11 10.51
N LEU A 289 0.41 -3.77 10.60
CA LEU A 289 1.47 -4.75 10.89
C LEU A 289 1.26 -5.43 12.25
N ASP A 290 0.81 -4.68 13.26
CA ASP A 290 0.49 -5.23 14.58
C ASP A 290 -0.73 -6.17 14.52
N LYS A 291 -1.79 -5.77 13.81
CA LYS A 291 -3.07 -6.50 13.80
C LYS A 291 -3.15 -7.67 12.81
N TRP A 292 -2.36 -7.66 11.74
CA TRP A 292 -2.42 -8.65 10.65
C TRP A 292 -1.40 -9.77 10.77
N THR A 293 -0.52 -9.73 11.75
CA THR A 293 0.47 -10.77 11.98
C THR A 293 0.03 -11.72 13.09
N PHE A 294 0.40 -12.99 12.96
CA PHE A 294 0.21 -13.99 14.02
C PHE A 294 1.43 -14.08 14.95
N VAL A 295 2.45 -13.27 14.68
CA VAL A 295 3.75 -13.32 15.33
C VAL A 295 3.79 -12.24 16.41
N THR A 296 3.96 -12.65 17.67
CA THR A 296 3.95 -11.75 18.83
C THR A 296 5.29 -11.04 19.09
N LYS A 297 6.35 -11.35 18.30
CA LYS A 297 7.65 -10.71 18.39
C LYS A 297 8.10 -10.22 17.00
N GLN A 298 8.26 -8.90 16.85
CA GLN A 298 8.67 -8.25 15.61
C GLN A 298 10.02 -8.73 15.05
N GLU A 299 10.88 -9.33 15.87
CA GLU A 299 12.21 -9.84 15.48
C GLU A 299 12.16 -11.00 14.45
N ASP A 300 11.02 -11.68 14.33
CA ASP A 300 10.83 -12.79 13.37
C ASP A 300 10.25 -12.35 12.01
N ILE A 301 9.99 -11.05 11.81
CA ILE A 301 9.60 -10.51 10.51
C ILE A 301 10.90 -10.15 9.77
N PRO A 302 11.32 -10.92 8.76
CA PRO A 302 12.47 -10.52 7.97
C PRO A 302 12.17 -9.16 7.34
N LEU A 303 13.00 -8.16 7.68
CA LEU A 303 13.05 -6.91 6.94
C LEU A 303 13.14 -7.28 5.45
N PRO A 304 12.38 -6.61 4.56
CA PRO A 304 12.58 -6.83 3.14
C PRO A 304 14.06 -6.55 2.84
N GLU A 305 14.80 -7.60 2.51
CA GLU A 305 16.17 -7.46 2.02
C GLU A 305 16.12 -6.45 0.86
N LYS A 306 17.11 -5.55 0.84
CA LYS A 306 17.25 -4.52 -0.19
C LYS A 306 17.38 -5.08 -1.62
N ASP A 307 17.40 -6.40 -1.79
CA ASP A 307 17.51 -7.08 -3.07
C ASP A 307 16.40 -8.12 -3.26
N ALA A 308 15.26 -7.68 -3.79
CA ALA A 308 14.32 -8.57 -4.48
C ALA A 308 13.83 -7.93 -5.78
N TYR A 309 14.78 -7.42 -6.57
CA TYR A 309 14.59 -7.34 -8.01
C TYR A 309 14.58 -8.77 -8.57
N SER A 310 13.38 -9.34 -8.61
CA SER A 310 12.99 -10.40 -9.53
C SER A 310 11.48 -10.34 -9.65
N GLN A 311 10.99 -9.28 -10.32
CA GLN A 311 9.73 -9.33 -11.05
C GLN A 311 9.83 -10.35 -12.19
N LYS A 312 9.89 -11.64 -11.85
CA LYS A 312 9.60 -12.75 -12.76
C LYS A 312 8.57 -13.62 -12.06
N GLY A 313 7.32 -13.52 -12.53
CA GLY A 313 6.23 -14.40 -12.07
C GLY A 313 4.84 -13.79 -11.97
N TRP A 314 4.62 -12.54 -12.38
CA TRP A 314 3.29 -11.91 -12.39
C TRP A 314 2.47 -12.14 -13.69
N ASP A 315 2.86 -13.11 -14.52
CA ASP A 315 2.07 -13.57 -15.66
C ASP A 315 1.44 -14.93 -15.38
N TRP A 316 0.28 -14.95 -14.71
CA TRP A 316 -0.85 -15.84 -14.99
C TRP A 316 -2.13 -15.44 -14.22
#